data_AF-A0A444AZ00-F1
#
_entry.id   AF-A0A444AZ00-F1
#
_cell.length_a   1.000
_cell.length_b   1.000
_cell.length_c   1.000
_cell.angle_alpha   90.00
_cell.angle_beta   90.00
_cell.angle_gamma   90.00
#
_symmetry.space_group_name_H-M   'P 1'
#
loop_
_entity.id
_entity.type
_entity.pdbx_description
1 polymer ?
#
loop_
_entity_poly.entity_id
_entity_poly.type
_entity_poly.pdbx_seq_one_letter_code
_entity_poly.pdbx_strand_id
1 'polypeptide(L)'
;MSDEISAGVHFPADGEGVRSTTATTKGVLADSVRGVDPALADRIEGVRDWRKGYVDLVRDVTAASAASADAARQIADDGLASMRRRMVLVDAAGDESPLDEATVTLPPGAAPFGSESVRGTADPVAELRVPVGGRELAGDELRGQLAAWVDAGVVEPSFAAAVAEVIDHPEWLALPGHRALLIGAGAEMGPLETLLSWGADVLAIDLPRSRAWRHKKGLATRSAGTLTFPVDVAGDSGADVVHQPGQVLEWLRRVRGEQPLAVGMHAYADSGVHVRVTAAVDLLMGALTDDDPQTALAWLATPTDAFVVPPEVVAESRRRWAARGVGLRGVQAPVRALGRGRLFAPAYAGVGEGGPGIADVIVPQQGPNYTIAKRLQRWRGVAAEGAGQTVSFNVAPATWTRSVTKNPVLGAAYGGAHRFGVEVFAPETVRPLMAALLVRDLVRESPQRAHPEELFSEAAAHGGLWRVGYEPKTALGVAAVAGLPGSLRRRLRG
;
A
#
# COMPACT_ATOMS: atom_id res chain seq x y z
N MET A 1 -25.83 -8.92 -24.69
CA MET A 1 -26.28 -7.86 -23.76
C MET A 1 -25.21 -6.80 -23.86
N SER A 2 -25.58 -5.60 -24.29
CA SER A 2 -24.71 -4.56 -24.88
C SER A 2 -23.29 -4.52 -24.29
N ASP A 3 -22.29 -4.80 -25.14
CA ASP A 3 -20.85 -4.58 -24.91
C ASP A 3 -20.51 -3.08 -24.94
N GLU A 4 -21.35 -2.23 -24.33
CA GLU A 4 -21.03 -0.82 -24.17
C GLU A 4 -20.08 -0.68 -22.99
N ILE A 5 -18.85 -0.24 -23.29
CA ILE A 5 -17.86 0.09 -22.29
C ILE A 5 -18.35 1.32 -21.53
N SER A 6 -18.48 1.20 -20.21
CA SER A 6 -18.82 2.32 -19.35
C SER A 6 -17.72 3.38 -19.37
N ALA A 7 -18.07 4.67 -19.38
CA ALA A 7 -17.11 5.76 -19.23
C ALA A 7 -16.20 5.59 -18.00
N GLY A 8 -14.94 6.00 -18.09
CA GLY A 8 -13.96 5.93 -17.01
C GLY A 8 -12.57 5.48 -17.46
N VAL A 9 -11.72 5.17 -16.49
CA VAL A 9 -10.34 4.71 -16.75
C VAL A 9 -10.34 3.22 -17.11
N HIS A 10 -9.68 2.83 -18.19
CA HIS A 10 -9.59 1.44 -18.68
C HIS A 10 -8.19 1.06 -19.17
N PHE A 11 -7.98 -0.24 -19.33
CA PHE A 11 -6.90 -0.77 -20.17
C PHE A 11 -7.25 -0.53 -21.64
N PRO A 12 -6.29 -0.29 -22.54
CA PRO A 12 -6.58 -0.06 -23.96
C PRO A 12 -7.19 -1.32 -24.58
N ALA A 13 -8.09 -1.14 -25.55
CA ALA A 13 -8.60 -2.23 -26.37
C ALA A 13 -7.59 -2.57 -27.48
N ASP A 14 -7.47 -3.84 -27.85
CA ASP A 14 -6.79 -4.23 -29.08
C ASP A 14 -7.71 -4.08 -30.31
N GLY A 15 -7.20 -4.42 -31.50
CA GLY A 15 -7.97 -4.33 -32.74
C GLY A 15 -9.22 -5.23 -32.80
N GLU A 16 -9.37 -6.16 -31.84
CA GLU A 16 -10.56 -7.01 -31.68
C GLU A 16 -11.47 -6.54 -30.52
N GLY A 17 -11.14 -5.42 -29.87
CA GLY A 17 -11.89 -4.89 -28.73
C GLY A 17 -11.51 -5.49 -27.37
N VAL A 18 -10.50 -6.37 -27.30
CA VAL A 18 -10.10 -7.05 -26.07
C VAL A 18 -9.16 -6.17 -25.24
N ARG A 19 -9.52 -5.93 -23.98
CA ARG A 19 -8.73 -5.11 -23.03
C ARG A 19 -7.78 -5.96 -22.19
N SER A 20 -6.64 -6.33 -22.76
CA SER A 20 -5.66 -7.22 -22.12
C SER A 20 -4.84 -6.55 -21.01
N THR A 21 -5.01 -6.99 -19.77
CA THR A 21 -4.21 -6.48 -18.63
C THR A 21 -2.72 -6.87 -18.71
N THR A 22 -2.40 -8.03 -19.29
CA THR A 22 -1.02 -8.55 -19.36
C THR A 22 -0.14 -7.69 -20.24
N ALA A 23 -0.63 -7.31 -21.43
CA ALA A 23 0.14 -6.52 -22.38
C ALA A 23 0.52 -5.16 -21.77
N THR A 24 -0.46 -4.47 -21.18
CA THR A 24 -0.26 -3.19 -20.52
C THR A 24 0.67 -3.31 -19.31
N THR A 25 0.40 -4.21 -18.36
CA THR A 25 1.19 -4.30 -17.13
C THR A 25 2.64 -4.73 -17.37
N LYS A 26 2.86 -5.65 -18.32
CA LYS A 26 4.22 -6.04 -18.73
C LYS A 26 4.96 -4.90 -19.42
N GLY A 27 4.27 -4.17 -20.31
CA GLY A 27 4.83 -3.01 -21.00
C GLY A 27 5.20 -1.87 -20.05
N VAL A 28 4.36 -1.58 -19.05
CA VAL A 28 4.65 -0.58 -18.01
C VAL A 28 5.91 -0.94 -17.24
N LEU A 29 6.09 -2.20 -16.82
CA LEU A 29 7.30 -2.60 -16.12
C LEU A 29 8.54 -2.54 -17.01
N ALA A 30 8.45 -2.98 -18.26
CA ALA A 30 9.56 -2.92 -19.21
C ALA A 30 10.00 -1.48 -19.47
N ASP A 31 9.05 -0.59 -19.78
CA ASP A 31 9.35 0.82 -20.04
C ASP A 31 9.96 1.50 -18.81
N SER A 32 9.48 1.17 -17.61
CA SER A 32 9.99 1.77 -16.36
C SER A 32 11.49 1.59 -16.19
N VAL A 33 12.07 0.48 -16.63
CA VAL A 33 13.50 0.21 -16.41
C VAL A 33 14.34 0.39 -17.66
N ARG A 34 13.72 0.66 -18.81
CA ARG A 34 14.40 0.73 -20.11
C ARG A 34 15.51 1.76 -20.17
N GLY A 35 15.32 2.92 -19.52
CA GLY A 35 16.33 3.97 -19.48
C GLY A 35 17.53 3.67 -18.57
N VAL A 36 17.38 2.72 -17.64
CA VAL A 36 18.39 2.37 -16.62
C VAL A 36 19.07 1.03 -16.92
N ASP A 37 18.30 0.00 -17.26
CA ASP A 37 18.76 -1.34 -17.61
C ASP A 37 17.97 -1.86 -18.84
N PRO A 38 18.42 -1.54 -20.06
CA PRO A 38 17.78 -2.02 -21.30
C PRO A 38 17.72 -3.55 -21.40
N ALA A 39 18.72 -4.26 -20.87
CA ALA A 39 18.76 -5.72 -20.93
C ALA A 39 17.69 -6.35 -20.03
N LEU A 40 17.44 -5.78 -18.86
CA LEU A 40 16.33 -6.18 -18.01
C LEU A 40 14.98 -5.87 -18.66
N ALA A 41 14.83 -4.72 -19.30
CA ALA A 41 13.61 -4.38 -20.03
C ALA A 41 13.32 -5.38 -21.17
N ASP A 42 14.33 -5.79 -21.94
CA ASP A 42 14.20 -6.81 -22.98
C ASP A 42 13.84 -8.20 -22.41
N ARG A 43 14.40 -8.56 -21.25
CA ARG A 43 14.01 -9.76 -20.52
C ARG A 43 12.54 -9.71 -20.11
N ILE A 44 12.04 -8.58 -19.63
CA ILE A 44 10.64 -8.39 -19.24
C ILE A 44 9.73 -8.62 -20.45
N GLU A 45 10.02 -7.98 -21.58
CA GLU A 45 9.24 -8.12 -22.81
C GLU A 45 9.23 -9.55 -23.34
N GLY A 46 10.37 -10.23 -23.29
CA GLY A 46 10.56 -11.61 -23.74
C GLY A 46 9.86 -12.68 -22.90
N VAL A 47 9.34 -12.36 -21.71
CA VAL A 47 8.61 -13.35 -20.89
C VAL A 47 7.32 -13.78 -21.57
N ARG A 48 7.25 -15.09 -21.86
CA ARG A 48 6.08 -15.75 -22.47
C ARG A 48 4.94 -15.97 -21.46
N ASP A 49 5.25 -16.51 -20.28
CA ASP A 49 4.27 -16.74 -19.21
C ASP A 49 4.39 -15.67 -18.12
N TRP A 50 3.77 -14.51 -18.38
CA TRP A 50 3.83 -13.35 -17.48
C TRP A 50 3.33 -13.68 -16.06
N ARG A 51 2.29 -14.53 -15.96
CA ARG A 51 1.72 -14.91 -14.65
C ARG A 51 2.70 -15.64 -13.75
N LYS A 52 3.72 -16.30 -14.32
CA LYS A 52 4.75 -17.02 -13.57
C LYS A 52 6.09 -16.29 -13.52
N GLY A 53 6.43 -15.52 -14.55
CA GLY A 53 7.75 -14.89 -14.70
C GLY A 53 7.91 -13.53 -14.02
N TYR A 54 6.83 -12.88 -13.57
CA TYR A 54 6.90 -11.49 -13.12
C TYR A 54 7.66 -11.27 -11.81
N VAL A 55 7.66 -12.25 -10.90
CA VAL A 55 8.16 -12.06 -9.51
C VAL A 55 9.63 -11.68 -9.50
N ASP A 56 10.47 -12.50 -10.15
CA ASP A 56 11.92 -12.26 -10.19
C ASP A 56 12.24 -10.98 -10.97
N LEU A 57 11.44 -10.62 -11.97
CA LEU A 57 11.63 -9.41 -12.76
C LEU A 57 11.29 -8.14 -11.96
N VAL A 58 10.23 -8.14 -11.16
CA VAL A 58 9.90 -7.01 -10.27
C VAL A 58 10.98 -6.84 -9.20
N ARG A 59 11.50 -7.95 -8.66
CA ARG A 59 12.67 -7.92 -7.77
C ARG A 59 13.88 -7.32 -8.47
N ASP A 60 14.16 -7.70 -9.72
CA ASP A 60 15.29 -7.17 -10.49
C ASP A 60 15.12 -5.68 -10.80
N VAL A 61 13.91 -5.19 -11.07
CA VAL A 61 13.64 -3.74 -11.21
C VAL A 61 13.92 -2.99 -9.91
N THR A 62 13.63 -3.58 -8.75
CA THR A 62 14.00 -3.01 -7.44
C THR A 62 15.51 -3.01 -7.22
N ALA A 63 16.21 -4.03 -7.72
CA ALA A 63 17.66 -4.05 -7.68
C ALA A 63 18.27 -2.96 -8.60
N ALA A 64 17.65 -2.70 -9.75
CA ALA A 64 18.06 -1.63 -10.66
C ALA A 64 17.85 -0.24 -10.03
N SER A 65 16.73 -0.02 -9.31
CA SER A 65 16.51 1.25 -8.60
C SER A 65 17.53 1.49 -7.48
N ALA A 66 18.07 0.43 -6.88
CA ALA A 66 19.10 0.54 -5.85
C ALA A 66 20.48 1.01 -6.36
N ALA A 67 20.68 1.08 -7.68
CA ALA A 67 21.98 1.41 -8.26
C ALA A 67 22.37 2.88 -8.02
N SER A 68 21.40 3.80 -8.05
CA SER A 68 21.59 5.22 -7.74
C SER A 68 20.26 5.92 -7.49
N ALA A 69 20.31 7.08 -6.83
CA ALA A 69 19.14 7.91 -6.61
C ALA A 69 18.48 8.34 -7.95
N ASP A 70 19.29 8.61 -8.97
CA ASP A 70 18.80 8.99 -10.29
C ASP A 70 18.14 7.81 -11.01
N ALA A 71 18.68 6.59 -10.86
CA ALA A 71 18.04 5.39 -11.40
C ALA A 71 16.68 5.15 -10.75
N ALA A 72 16.55 5.32 -9.43
CA ALA A 72 15.27 5.19 -8.74
C ALA A 72 14.23 6.22 -9.21
N ARG A 73 14.64 7.49 -9.38
CA ARG A 73 13.77 8.57 -9.89
C ARG A 73 13.34 8.29 -11.34
N GLN A 74 14.30 8.00 -12.20
CA GLN A 74 14.02 7.72 -13.61
C GLN A 74 13.08 6.52 -13.77
N ILE A 75 13.27 5.44 -12.99
CA ILE A 75 12.38 4.28 -13.04
C ILE A 75 10.95 4.64 -12.63
N ALA A 76 10.81 5.48 -11.61
CA ALA A 76 9.51 5.95 -11.15
C ALA A 76 8.81 6.80 -12.22
N ASP A 77 9.52 7.78 -12.78
CA ASP A 77 8.99 8.70 -13.78
C ASP A 77 8.63 7.96 -15.09
N ASP A 78 9.53 7.12 -15.60
CA ASP A 78 9.31 6.34 -16.82
C ASP A 78 8.15 5.33 -16.66
N GLY A 79 8.01 4.74 -15.47
CA GLY A 79 6.92 3.83 -15.13
C GLY A 79 5.55 4.51 -15.10
N LEU A 80 5.45 5.68 -14.45
CA LEU A 80 4.23 6.49 -14.42
C LEU A 80 3.88 7.02 -15.81
N ALA A 81 4.87 7.54 -16.55
CA ALA A 81 4.67 8.03 -17.90
C ALA A 81 4.21 6.90 -18.85
N SER A 82 4.77 5.70 -18.72
CA SER A 82 4.33 4.52 -19.47
C SER A 82 2.88 4.14 -19.14
N MET A 83 2.51 4.13 -17.86
CA MET A 83 1.13 3.89 -17.46
C MET A 83 0.18 4.92 -18.09
N ARG A 84 0.53 6.21 -18.04
CA ARG A 84 -0.33 7.28 -18.58
C ARG A 84 -0.50 7.17 -20.10
N ARG A 85 0.57 6.88 -20.85
CA ARG A 85 0.52 6.65 -22.31
C ARG A 85 -0.31 5.43 -22.70
N ARG A 86 -0.28 4.37 -21.89
CA ARG A 86 -0.86 3.06 -22.25
C ARG A 86 -2.30 2.91 -21.80
N MET A 87 -2.67 3.47 -20.65
CA MET A 87 -4.04 3.44 -20.15
C MET A 87 -4.88 4.53 -20.82
N VAL A 88 -6.19 4.36 -20.80
CA VAL A 88 -7.12 5.25 -21.51
C VAL A 88 -8.23 5.75 -20.60
N LEU A 89 -8.69 6.96 -20.86
CA LEU A 89 -9.95 7.50 -20.37
C LEU A 89 -10.97 7.32 -21.49
N VAL A 90 -12.05 6.62 -21.19
CA VAL A 90 -13.19 6.42 -22.08
C VAL A 90 -14.29 7.39 -21.68
N ASP A 91 -14.79 8.18 -22.61
CA ASP A 91 -15.88 9.11 -22.34
C ASP A 91 -17.28 8.46 -22.45
N ALA A 92 -18.34 9.27 -22.36
CA ALA A 92 -19.71 8.79 -22.45
C ALA A 92 -20.14 8.38 -23.89
N ALA A 93 -19.44 8.86 -24.92
CA ALA A 93 -19.64 8.45 -26.31
C ALA A 93 -18.88 7.16 -26.65
N GLY A 94 -17.94 6.76 -25.79
CA GLY A 94 -17.08 5.59 -25.97
C GLY A 94 -15.73 5.93 -26.60
N ASP A 95 -15.42 7.21 -26.80
CA ASP A 95 -14.15 7.66 -27.36
C ASP A 95 -13.03 7.47 -26.32
N GLU A 96 -11.88 6.94 -26.78
CA GLU A 96 -10.72 6.65 -25.93
C GLU A 96 -9.63 7.72 -26.12
N SER A 97 -9.11 8.25 -25.01
CA SER A 97 -7.91 9.11 -25.00
C SER A 97 -6.86 8.53 -24.05
N PRO A 98 -5.57 8.48 -24.44
CA PRO A 98 -4.48 8.18 -23.50
C PRO A 98 -4.54 9.07 -22.25
N LEU A 99 -4.19 8.54 -21.07
CA LEU A 99 -4.31 9.32 -19.83
C LEU A 99 -3.35 10.51 -19.75
N ASP A 100 -2.25 10.52 -20.51
CA ASP A 100 -1.34 11.66 -20.60
C ASP A 100 -1.86 12.80 -21.49
N GLU A 101 -2.80 12.50 -22.39
CA GLU A 101 -3.49 13.48 -23.22
C GLU A 101 -4.86 13.87 -22.63
N ALA A 102 -5.42 13.02 -21.75
CA ALA A 102 -6.73 13.23 -21.16
C ALA A 102 -6.72 14.36 -20.11
N THR A 103 -7.67 15.29 -20.24
CA THR A 103 -7.95 16.27 -19.18
C THR A 103 -9.10 15.77 -18.31
N VAL A 104 -8.86 15.61 -17.00
CA VAL A 104 -9.91 15.24 -16.06
C VAL A 104 -10.78 16.48 -15.76
N THR A 105 -11.93 16.56 -16.41
CA THR A 105 -12.94 17.61 -16.20
C THR A 105 -14.33 17.01 -15.98
N LEU A 106 -15.25 17.80 -15.42
CA LEU A 106 -16.66 17.42 -15.37
C LEU A 106 -17.17 17.16 -16.80
N PRO A 107 -17.68 15.96 -17.11
CA PRO A 107 -18.18 15.66 -18.46
C PRO A 107 -19.36 16.57 -18.84
N PRO A 108 -19.48 17.00 -20.11
CA PRO A 108 -20.63 17.77 -20.56
C PRO A 108 -21.96 17.06 -20.25
N GLY A 109 -22.88 17.77 -19.60
CA GLY A 109 -24.18 17.23 -19.21
C GLY A 109 -24.18 16.32 -17.98
N ALA A 110 -23.02 16.00 -17.39
CA ALA A 110 -22.96 15.27 -16.13
C ALA A 110 -23.36 16.18 -14.96
N ALA A 111 -24.22 15.67 -14.07
CA ALA A 111 -24.57 16.39 -12.85
C ALA A 111 -23.38 16.38 -11.86
N PRO A 112 -23.03 17.52 -11.24
CA PRO A 112 -22.02 17.56 -10.19
C PRO A 112 -22.55 16.83 -8.94
N PHE A 113 -21.63 16.31 -8.11
CA PHE A 113 -22.03 15.70 -6.84
C PHE A 113 -22.52 16.76 -5.84
N GLY A 114 -23.55 16.45 -5.05
CA GLY A 114 -23.86 17.18 -3.82
C GLY A 114 -22.85 16.88 -2.72
N SER A 115 -23.12 17.33 -1.49
CA SER A 115 -22.29 17.00 -0.32
C SER A 115 -23.18 16.76 0.89
N GLU A 116 -22.85 15.75 1.68
CA GLU A 116 -23.43 15.51 2.99
C GLU A 116 -22.30 15.43 4.02
N SER A 117 -22.55 15.96 5.22
CA SER A 117 -21.60 15.96 6.33
C SER A 117 -22.24 15.38 7.58
N VAL A 118 -21.51 14.50 8.27
CA VAL A 118 -21.88 13.95 9.57
C VAL A 118 -20.84 14.44 10.58
N ARG A 119 -21.28 15.32 11.49
CA ARG A 119 -20.45 15.82 12.59
C ARG A 119 -20.59 14.90 13.80
N GLY A 120 -19.45 14.49 14.36
CA GLY A 120 -19.36 13.76 15.60
C GLY A 120 -19.77 14.58 16.83
N THR A 121 -20.12 13.88 17.89
CA THR A 121 -20.58 14.49 19.16
C THR A 121 -19.79 14.03 20.38
N ALA A 122 -18.84 13.12 20.20
CA ALA A 122 -17.97 12.66 21.28
C ALA A 122 -16.81 13.62 21.50
N ASP A 123 -16.19 13.54 22.68
CA ASP A 123 -14.94 14.23 22.96
C ASP A 123 -13.78 13.58 22.19
N PRO A 124 -12.81 14.37 21.69
CA PRO A 124 -11.66 13.84 20.95
C PRO A 124 -10.76 13.02 21.87
N VAL A 125 -10.27 11.89 21.35
CA VAL A 125 -9.23 11.11 22.02
C VAL A 125 -7.91 11.88 21.93
N ALA A 126 -7.44 12.41 23.07
CA ALA A 126 -6.31 13.32 23.17
C ALA A 126 -4.95 12.63 23.47
N GLU A 127 -4.88 11.30 23.32
CA GLU A 127 -3.68 10.50 23.59
C GLU A 127 -3.60 9.36 22.58
N LEU A 128 -2.40 9.04 22.08
CA LEU A 128 -2.21 7.89 21.19
C LEU A 128 -2.43 6.58 21.97
N ARG A 129 -3.47 5.86 21.58
CA ARG A 129 -3.87 4.57 22.16
C ARG A 129 -3.81 3.47 21.11
N VAL A 130 -3.16 2.37 21.46
CA VAL A 130 -2.95 1.24 20.55
C VAL A 130 -3.41 -0.07 21.22
N PRO A 131 -4.47 -0.70 20.69
CA PRO A 131 -4.88 -2.03 21.15
C PRO A 131 -3.83 -3.09 20.84
N VAL A 132 -3.34 -3.81 21.85
CA VAL A 132 -2.40 -4.94 21.71
C VAL A 132 -2.79 -6.05 22.67
N GLY A 133 -3.10 -7.24 22.13
CA GLY A 133 -3.38 -8.43 22.94
C GLY A 133 -4.53 -8.28 23.93
N GLY A 134 -5.56 -7.50 23.60
CA GLY A 134 -6.71 -7.23 24.47
C GLY A 134 -6.50 -6.13 25.52
N ARG A 135 -5.32 -5.49 25.53
CA ARG A 135 -5.02 -4.28 26.31
C ARG A 135 -5.02 -3.07 25.39
N GLU A 136 -5.32 -1.91 25.94
CA GLU A 136 -5.11 -0.62 25.26
C GLU A 136 -3.83 0.00 25.84
N LEU A 137 -2.78 0.10 25.02
CA LEU A 137 -1.48 0.63 25.45
C LEU A 137 -1.37 2.12 25.07
N ALA A 138 -0.78 2.90 25.95
CA ALA A 138 -0.46 4.32 25.75
C ALA A 138 0.81 4.70 26.51
N GLY A 139 1.35 5.90 26.25
CA GLY A 139 2.54 6.43 26.93
C GLY A 139 3.70 5.43 26.99
N ASP A 140 4.23 5.20 28.20
CA ASP A 140 5.39 4.33 28.41
C ASP A 140 5.10 2.84 28.19
N GLU A 141 3.85 2.39 28.36
CA GLU A 141 3.48 1.01 28.03
C GLU A 141 3.58 0.77 26.52
N LEU A 142 3.14 1.75 25.72
CA LEU A 142 3.28 1.69 24.27
C LEU A 142 4.74 1.75 23.85
N ARG A 143 5.57 2.61 24.47
CA ARG A 143 7.02 2.64 24.22
C ARG A 143 7.69 1.31 24.50
N GLY A 144 7.36 0.66 25.63
CA GLY A 144 7.84 -0.67 25.97
C GLY A 144 7.47 -1.71 24.92
N GLN A 145 6.24 -1.66 24.40
CA GLN A 145 5.80 -2.57 23.34
C GLN A 145 6.50 -2.32 21.99
N LEU A 146 6.74 -1.05 21.63
CA LEU A 146 7.51 -0.68 20.44
C LEU A 146 8.95 -1.19 20.53
N ALA A 147 9.61 -1.01 21.68
CA ALA A 147 10.95 -1.53 21.92
C ALA A 147 11.00 -3.07 21.79
N ALA A 148 10.01 -3.77 22.35
CA ALA A 148 9.91 -5.22 22.21
C ALA A 148 9.76 -5.67 20.75
N TRP A 149 9.02 -4.92 19.91
CA TRP A 149 8.93 -5.21 18.48
C TRP A 149 10.23 -4.93 17.74
N VAL A 150 10.99 -3.90 18.11
CA VAL A 150 12.32 -3.62 17.55
C VAL A 150 13.30 -4.74 17.92
N ASP A 151 13.34 -5.16 19.18
CA ASP A 151 14.21 -6.24 19.65
C ASP A 151 13.90 -7.58 18.95
N ALA A 152 12.62 -7.86 18.74
CA ALA A 152 12.17 -9.02 17.97
C ALA A 152 12.50 -8.89 16.46
N GLY A 153 12.90 -7.70 15.99
CA GLY A 153 13.14 -7.37 14.59
C GLY A 153 11.87 -7.43 13.76
N VAL A 154 10.73 -7.07 14.35
CA VAL A 154 9.40 -7.07 13.72
C VAL A 154 9.16 -5.74 12.99
N VAL A 155 9.68 -4.65 13.53
CA VAL A 155 9.63 -3.30 12.98
C VAL A 155 11.04 -2.69 13.01
N GLU A 156 11.28 -1.67 12.19
CA GLU A 156 12.55 -0.95 12.18
C GLU A 156 12.66 0.02 13.37
N PRO A 157 13.88 0.32 13.90
CA PRO A 157 14.06 1.27 14.99
C PRO A 157 13.44 2.65 14.72
N SER A 158 13.52 3.12 13.46
CA SER A 158 12.90 4.38 13.02
C SER A 158 11.37 4.37 13.15
N PHE A 159 10.71 3.19 13.08
CA PHE A 159 9.27 3.10 13.28
C PHE A 159 8.92 3.40 14.74
N ALA A 160 9.64 2.79 15.68
CA ALA A 160 9.44 3.04 17.10
C ALA A 160 9.71 4.51 17.46
N ALA A 161 10.77 5.10 16.89
CA ALA A 161 11.09 6.51 17.07
C ALA A 161 9.97 7.42 16.54
N ALA A 162 9.48 7.20 15.32
CA ALA A 162 8.42 8.01 14.73
C ALA A 162 7.11 7.91 15.52
N VAL A 163 6.75 6.73 16.02
CA VAL A 163 5.57 6.59 16.88
C VAL A 163 5.79 7.26 18.24
N ALA A 164 7.00 7.19 18.81
CA ALA A 164 7.32 7.88 20.06
C ALA A 164 7.20 9.40 19.95
N GLU A 165 7.59 10.01 18.81
CA GLU A 165 7.36 11.44 18.55
C GLU A 165 5.87 11.80 18.68
N VAL A 166 4.97 10.97 18.15
CA VAL A 166 3.51 11.20 18.28
C VAL A 166 3.01 11.02 19.71
N ILE A 167 3.61 10.12 20.49
CA ILE A 167 3.30 9.99 21.92
C ILE A 167 3.66 11.30 22.65
N ASP A 168 4.76 11.94 22.28
CA ASP A 168 5.23 13.20 22.87
C ASP A 168 4.48 14.44 22.36
N HIS A 169 3.77 14.32 21.24
CA HIS A 169 3.01 15.39 20.58
C HIS A 169 1.55 15.02 20.29
N PRO A 170 0.71 14.81 21.33
CA PRO A 170 -0.69 14.42 21.15
C PRO A 170 -1.53 15.47 20.39
N GLU A 171 -1.09 16.72 20.33
CA GLU A 171 -1.73 17.78 19.55
C GLU A 171 -1.73 17.49 18.03
N TRP A 172 -0.84 16.61 17.54
CA TRP A 172 -0.79 16.23 16.12
C TRP A 172 -1.93 15.29 15.70
N LEU A 173 -2.55 14.59 16.65
CA LEU A 173 -3.58 13.58 16.38
C LEU A 173 -4.78 14.16 15.60
N ALA A 174 -5.13 15.42 15.86
CA ALA A 174 -6.23 16.10 15.20
C ALA A 174 -5.91 16.59 13.77
N LEU A 175 -4.74 16.25 13.21
CA LEU A 175 -4.25 16.70 11.90
C LEU A 175 -4.22 18.23 11.76
N PRO A 176 -3.53 18.96 12.65
CA PRO A 176 -3.48 20.41 12.57
C PRO A 176 -2.94 20.87 11.21
N GLY A 177 -3.63 21.81 10.57
CA GLY A 177 -3.24 22.39 9.29
C GLY A 177 -3.58 21.56 8.05
N HIS A 178 -4.20 20.39 8.19
CA HIS A 178 -4.59 19.55 7.05
C HIS A 178 -6.02 19.05 7.16
N ARG A 179 -6.64 18.83 6.00
CA ARG A 179 -7.87 18.05 5.89
C ARG A 179 -7.58 16.70 5.25
N ALA A 180 -8.02 15.61 5.88
CA ALA A 180 -7.77 14.28 5.33
C ALA A 180 -8.74 13.99 4.18
N LEU A 181 -8.23 13.55 3.02
CA LEU A 181 -9.02 12.96 1.95
C LEU A 181 -8.72 11.46 1.87
N LEU A 182 -9.70 10.62 2.21
CA LEU A 182 -9.56 9.16 2.16
C LEU A 182 -10.30 8.60 0.95
N ILE A 183 -9.55 8.15 -0.06
CA ILE A 183 -10.07 7.41 -1.20
C ILE A 183 -10.04 5.92 -0.88
N GLY A 184 -11.22 5.29 -0.86
CA GLY A 184 -11.42 3.97 -0.27
C GLY A 184 -11.60 4.03 1.24
N ALA A 185 -12.38 5.00 1.72
CA ALA A 185 -12.56 5.27 3.15
C ALA A 185 -13.09 4.07 3.97
N GLY A 186 -13.74 3.09 3.35
CA GLY A 186 -14.18 1.84 3.98
C GLY A 186 -13.12 0.74 4.07
N ALA A 187 -11.87 1.01 3.66
CA ALA A 187 -10.79 0.03 3.76
C ALA A 187 -10.52 -0.37 5.21
N GLU A 188 -10.42 -1.67 5.48
CA GLU A 188 -10.22 -2.23 6.82
C GLU A 188 -8.93 -1.74 7.49
N MET A 189 -7.91 -1.42 6.69
CA MET A 189 -6.62 -0.88 7.14
C MET A 189 -6.55 0.65 7.07
N GLY A 190 -7.58 1.31 6.53
CA GLY A 190 -7.62 2.76 6.40
C GLY A 190 -7.75 3.46 7.76
N PRO A 191 -7.30 4.72 7.86
CA PRO A 191 -7.23 5.44 9.14
C PRO A 191 -8.55 6.13 9.53
N LEU A 192 -9.66 5.89 8.81
CA LEU A 192 -10.93 6.62 8.98
C LEU A 192 -11.42 6.65 10.43
N GLU A 193 -11.54 5.48 11.07
CA GLU A 193 -12.00 5.38 12.47
C GLU A 193 -11.07 6.13 13.43
N THR A 194 -9.76 5.97 13.25
CA THR A 194 -8.76 6.61 14.09
C THR A 194 -8.80 8.13 13.95
N LEU A 195 -8.74 8.66 12.72
CA LEU A 195 -8.75 10.11 12.48
C LEU A 195 -10.03 10.78 12.99
N LEU A 196 -11.18 10.14 12.75
CA LEU A 196 -12.45 10.63 13.28
C LEU A 196 -12.47 10.60 14.83
N SER A 197 -11.90 9.58 15.47
CA SER A 197 -11.80 9.52 16.94
C SER A 197 -10.92 10.63 17.53
N TRP A 198 -9.89 11.07 16.78
CA TRP A 198 -9.01 12.17 17.15
C TRP A 198 -9.60 13.56 16.87
N GLY A 199 -10.76 13.63 16.23
CA GLY A 199 -11.43 14.90 15.94
C GLY A 199 -11.14 15.50 14.56
N ALA A 200 -10.47 14.77 13.66
CA ALA A 200 -10.12 15.28 12.34
C ALA A 200 -11.35 15.54 11.43
N ASP A 201 -11.19 16.47 10.49
CA ASP A 201 -12.12 16.65 9.37
C ASP A 201 -11.68 15.77 8.19
N VAL A 202 -12.57 14.87 7.78
CA VAL A 202 -12.30 13.83 6.79
C VAL A 202 -13.26 13.96 5.61
N LEU A 203 -12.70 14.21 4.43
CA LEU A 203 -13.34 13.96 3.15
C LEU A 203 -13.23 12.47 2.82
N ALA A 204 -14.34 11.82 2.50
CA ALA A 204 -14.37 10.40 2.21
C ALA A 204 -14.94 10.11 0.82
N ILE A 205 -14.17 9.36 0.03
CA ILE A 205 -14.62 8.78 -1.23
C ILE A 205 -14.63 7.26 -1.09
N ASP A 206 -15.75 6.66 -1.48
CA ASP A 206 -15.94 5.22 -1.53
C ASP A 206 -17.10 4.91 -2.47
N LEU A 207 -17.22 3.65 -2.88
CA LEU A 207 -18.15 3.23 -3.91
C LEU A 207 -19.61 3.64 -3.59
N PRO A 208 -20.37 4.10 -4.61
CA PRO A 208 -21.77 4.47 -4.45
C PRO A 208 -22.61 3.27 -4.01
N ARG A 209 -23.72 3.53 -3.31
CA ARG A 209 -24.68 2.50 -2.84
C ARG A 209 -24.08 1.38 -1.98
N SER A 210 -22.85 1.57 -1.48
CA SER A 210 -22.21 0.59 -0.60
C SER A 210 -22.91 0.55 0.75
N ARG A 211 -23.22 -0.67 1.24
CA ARG A 211 -23.72 -0.89 2.61
C ARG A 211 -22.75 -0.33 3.67
N ALA A 212 -21.48 -0.12 3.31
CA ALA A 212 -20.47 0.48 4.17
C ALA A 212 -20.81 1.93 4.56
N TRP A 213 -21.60 2.67 3.78
CA TRP A 213 -21.96 4.05 4.11
C TRP A 213 -22.74 4.17 5.42
N ARG A 214 -23.68 3.25 5.68
CA ARG A 214 -24.40 3.22 6.97
C ARG A 214 -23.44 3.07 8.15
N HIS A 215 -22.45 2.20 8.00
CA HIS A 215 -21.43 1.98 9.02
C HIS A 215 -20.55 3.23 9.22
N LYS A 216 -20.06 3.83 8.13
CA LYS A 216 -19.22 5.05 8.17
C LYS A 216 -19.97 6.25 8.78
N LYS A 217 -21.24 6.48 8.40
CA LYS A 217 -22.07 7.53 9.00
C LYS A 217 -22.26 7.28 10.50
N GLY A 218 -22.59 6.04 10.90
CA GLY A 218 -22.74 5.69 12.31
C GLY A 218 -21.44 5.80 13.11
N LEU A 219 -20.29 5.49 12.50
CA LEU A 219 -18.96 5.71 13.06
C LEU A 219 -18.72 7.20 13.30
N ALA A 220 -18.94 8.04 12.28
CA ALA A 220 -18.78 9.49 12.37
C ALA A 220 -19.67 10.13 13.45
N THR A 221 -20.93 9.70 13.59
CA THR A 221 -21.83 10.22 14.63
C THR A 221 -21.30 9.99 16.05
N ARG A 222 -20.61 8.86 16.29
CA ARG A 222 -20.09 8.46 17.61
C ARG A 222 -18.65 8.90 17.86
N SER A 223 -18.00 9.52 16.88
CA SER A 223 -16.64 10.03 17.00
C SER A 223 -16.63 11.51 17.35
N ALA A 224 -15.44 12.13 17.37
CA ALA A 224 -15.26 13.57 17.60
C ALA A 224 -15.15 14.38 16.29
N GLY A 225 -14.70 13.73 15.21
CA GLY A 225 -14.42 14.36 13.93
C GLY A 225 -15.65 14.59 13.05
N THR A 226 -15.40 15.12 11.86
CA THR A 226 -16.45 15.35 10.83
C THR A 226 -16.16 14.52 9.60
N LEU A 227 -17.19 13.85 9.07
CA LEU A 227 -17.11 13.08 7.84
C LEU A 227 -17.93 13.77 6.74
N THR A 228 -17.29 14.19 5.65
CA THR A 228 -17.95 14.79 4.48
C THR A 228 -17.74 13.91 3.25
N PHE A 229 -18.78 13.68 2.46
CA PHE A 229 -18.73 12.77 1.31
C PHE A 229 -19.67 13.22 0.17
N PRO A 230 -19.40 12.80 -1.09
CA PRO A 230 -20.25 13.15 -2.21
C PRO A 230 -21.59 12.39 -2.14
N VAL A 231 -22.64 13.04 -2.63
CA VAL A 231 -23.95 12.43 -2.86
C VAL A 231 -24.38 12.70 -4.30
N ASP A 232 -24.96 11.71 -4.97
CA ASP A 232 -25.48 11.91 -6.33
C ASP A 232 -26.85 12.61 -6.33
N VAL A 233 -27.39 12.85 -7.54
CA VAL A 233 -28.70 13.49 -7.72
C VAL A 233 -29.88 12.69 -7.16
N ALA A 234 -29.70 11.38 -6.96
CA ALA A 234 -30.70 10.52 -6.32
C ALA A 234 -30.56 10.51 -4.79
N GLY A 235 -29.53 11.18 -4.23
CA GLY A 235 -29.21 11.18 -2.81
C GLY A 235 -28.40 9.98 -2.36
N ASP A 236 -27.88 9.17 -3.28
CA ASP A 236 -27.01 8.03 -2.93
C ASP A 236 -25.63 8.54 -2.53
N SER A 237 -25.12 8.05 -1.40
CA SER A 237 -23.77 8.40 -0.91
C SER A 237 -22.67 7.67 -1.69
N GLY A 238 -21.59 8.39 -1.97
CA GLY A 238 -20.37 7.89 -2.57
C GLY A 238 -20.15 8.30 -4.02
N ALA A 239 -18.98 7.95 -4.52
CA ALA A 239 -18.56 8.23 -5.89
C ALA A 239 -17.56 7.15 -6.34
N ASP A 240 -17.57 6.82 -7.62
CA ASP A 240 -16.62 5.87 -8.21
C ASP A 240 -15.49 6.62 -8.92
N VAL A 241 -14.28 6.61 -8.34
CA VAL A 241 -13.12 7.31 -8.92
C VAL A 241 -12.73 6.78 -10.30
N VAL A 242 -13.05 5.52 -10.63
CA VAL A 242 -12.70 4.92 -11.91
C VAL A 242 -13.68 5.37 -12.99
N HIS A 243 -14.98 5.38 -12.69
CA HIS A 243 -16.01 5.70 -13.68
C HIS A 243 -16.41 7.19 -13.69
N GLN A 244 -16.07 7.95 -12.64
CA GLN A 244 -16.48 9.34 -12.46
C GLN A 244 -15.32 10.28 -12.01
N PRO A 245 -14.08 10.14 -12.55
CA PRO A 245 -12.93 10.93 -12.08
C PRO A 245 -13.16 12.44 -12.21
N GLY A 246 -13.79 12.89 -13.29
CA GLY A 246 -14.12 14.30 -13.52
C GLY A 246 -15.10 14.90 -12.50
N GLN A 247 -16.18 14.16 -12.18
CA GLN A 247 -17.15 14.59 -11.16
C GLN A 247 -16.53 14.59 -9.76
N VAL A 248 -15.67 13.62 -9.46
CA VAL A 248 -14.93 13.56 -8.20
C VAL A 248 -13.99 14.76 -8.06
N LEU A 249 -13.21 15.08 -9.10
CA LEU A 249 -12.28 16.20 -9.06
C LEU A 249 -13.00 17.55 -8.87
N GLU A 250 -14.11 17.77 -9.60
CA GLU A 250 -14.95 18.97 -9.39
C GLU A 250 -15.44 19.07 -7.95
N TRP A 251 -15.98 17.96 -7.41
CA TRP A 251 -16.47 17.93 -6.04
C TRP A 251 -15.36 18.29 -5.04
N LEU A 252 -14.18 17.67 -5.18
CA LEU A 252 -13.02 17.94 -4.32
C LEU A 252 -12.59 19.40 -4.37
N ARG A 253 -12.50 19.99 -5.57
CA ARG A 253 -12.16 21.41 -5.75
C ARG A 253 -13.12 22.34 -5.01
N ARG A 254 -14.40 22.00 -4.97
CA ARG A 254 -15.42 22.79 -4.27
C ARG A 254 -15.41 22.59 -2.75
N VAL A 255 -15.09 21.39 -2.25
CA VAL A 255 -15.20 21.09 -0.82
C VAL A 255 -13.89 21.12 -0.05
N ARG A 256 -12.72 21.13 -0.70
CA ARG A 256 -11.40 21.02 -0.03
C ARG A 256 -11.20 22.08 1.08
N GLY A 257 -11.72 23.28 0.87
CA GLY A 257 -11.55 24.40 1.80
C GLY A 257 -10.19 25.10 1.60
N GLU A 258 -9.72 25.81 2.63
CA GLU A 258 -8.47 26.57 2.61
C GLU A 258 -7.25 25.74 3.09
N GLN A 259 -7.49 24.68 3.86
CA GLN A 259 -6.41 23.83 4.38
C GLN A 259 -5.91 22.87 3.29
N PRO A 260 -4.60 22.63 3.19
CA PRO A 260 -4.04 21.61 2.33
C PRO A 260 -4.65 20.23 2.59
N LEU A 261 -4.80 19.45 1.52
CA LEU A 261 -5.30 18.09 1.62
C LEU A 261 -4.17 17.12 1.97
N ALA A 262 -4.46 16.15 2.84
CA ALA A 262 -3.70 14.92 2.98
C ALA A 262 -4.44 13.78 2.25
N VAL A 263 -4.02 13.47 1.03
CA VAL A 263 -4.73 12.52 0.14
C VAL A 263 -4.23 11.10 0.36
N GLY A 264 -5.01 10.32 1.12
CA GLY A 264 -4.79 8.90 1.38
C GLY A 264 -5.46 7.99 0.36
N MET A 265 -4.65 7.21 -0.38
CA MET A 265 -5.16 6.13 -1.23
C MET A 265 -5.18 4.80 -0.46
N HIS A 266 -6.38 4.42 -0.01
CA HIS A 266 -6.63 3.15 0.68
C HIS A 266 -7.51 2.19 -0.12
N ALA A 267 -8.04 2.65 -1.26
CA ALA A 267 -8.85 1.83 -2.15
C ALA A 267 -8.06 0.60 -2.64
N TYR A 268 -8.71 -0.54 -2.54
CA TYR A 268 -8.20 -1.83 -3.00
C TYR A 268 -9.25 -2.49 -3.89
N ALA A 269 -8.79 -3.06 -5.00
CA ALA A 269 -9.60 -3.95 -5.82
C ALA A 269 -8.78 -5.17 -6.25
N ASP A 270 -9.44 -6.19 -6.79
CA ASP A 270 -8.76 -7.39 -7.26
C ASP A 270 -8.27 -7.22 -8.71
N SER A 271 -7.08 -7.74 -8.98
CA SER A 271 -6.51 -7.86 -10.33
C SER A 271 -6.48 -6.51 -11.08
N GLY A 272 -6.88 -6.49 -12.36
CA GLY A 272 -6.80 -5.31 -13.23
C GLY A 272 -7.61 -4.11 -12.75
N VAL A 273 -8.68 -4.33 -11.97
CA VAL A 273 -9.46 -3.22 -11.40
C VAL A 273 -8.59 -2.40 -10.44
N HIS A 274 -7.65 -3.02 -9.72
CA HIS A 274 -6.72 -2.29 -8.86
C HIS A 274 -5.82 -1.33 -9.66
N VAL A 275 -5.37 -1.75 -10.84
CA VAL A 275 -4.58 -0.91 -11.74
C VAL A 275 -5.43 0.27 -12.22
N ARG A 276 -6.69 0.04 -12.63
CA ARG A 276 -7.63 1.11 -13.01
C ARG A 276 -7.86 2.11 -11.89
N VAL A 277 -8.10 1.64 -10.66
CA VAL A 277 -8.24 2.50 -9.48
C VAL A 277 -6.96 3.29 -9.22
N THR A 278 -5.79 2.65 -9.33
CA THR A 278 -4.50 3.34 -9.12
C THR A 278 -4.25 4.42 -10.16
N ALA A 279 -4.52 4.15 -11.43
CA ALA A 279 -4.38 5.14 -12.50
C ALA A 279 -5.38 6.30 -12.35
N ALA A 280 -6.64 6.01 -12.00
CA ALA A 280 -7.62 7.05 -11.74
C ALA A 280 -7.23 7.95 -10.55
N VAL A 281 -6.72 7.36 -9.47
CA VAL A 281 -6.25 8.12 -8.31
C VAL A 281 -4.96 8.88 -8.62
N ASP A 282 -4.05 8.36 -9.44
CA ASP A 282 -2.86 9.10 -9.90
C ASP A 282 -3.25 10.39 -10.65
N LEU A 283 -4.27 10.33 -11.51
CA LEU A 283 -4.80 11.53 -12.19
C LEU A 283 -5.37 12.55 -11.20
N LEU A 284 -6.17 12.08 -10.23
CA LEU A 284 -6.72 12.95 -9.19
C LEU A 284 -5.62 13.57 -8.34
N MET A 285 -4.63 12.78 -7.91
CA MET A 285 -3.50 13.28 -7.13
C MET A 285 -2.66 14.28 -7.93
N GLY A 286 -2.42 14.03 -9.22
CA GLY A 286 -1.76 14.99 -10.11
C GLY A 286 -2.49 16.32 -10.15
N ALA A 287 -3.79 16.30 -10.47
CA ALA A 287 -4.59 17.52 -10.55
C ALA A 287 -4.69 18.26 -9.20
N LEU A 288 -4.76 17.55 -8.08
CA LEU A 288 -4.80 18.18 -6.75
C LEU A 288 -3.46 18.79 -6.35
N THR A 289 -2.33 18.14 -6.67
CA THR A 289 -0.99 18.72 -6.43
C THR A 289 -0.70 19.90 -7.35
N ASP A 290 -1.24 19.92 -8.57
CA ASP A 290 -1.14 21.06 -9.48
C ASP A 290 -1.99 22.25 -8.99
N ASP A 291 -3.17 21.97 -8.43
CA ASP A 291 -4.06 22.98 -7.84
C ASP A 291 -3.48 23.59 -6.54
N ASP A 292 -2.84 22.77 -5.70
CA ASP A 292 -2.24 23.15 -4.43
C ASP A 292 -0.95 22.35 -4.17
N PRO A 293 0.24 22.98 -4.33
CA PRO A 293 1.53 22.34 -4.08
C PRO A 293 1.73 21.84 -2.64
N GLN A 294 0.94 22.33 -1.67
CA GLN A 294 0.98 21.85 -0.28
C GLN A 294 0.17 20.57 -0.06
N THR A 295 -0.53 20.07 -1.08
CA THR A 295 -1.23 18.79 -1.02
C THR A 295 -0.25 17.66 -0.72
N ALA A 296 -0.44 17.00 0.42
CA ALA A 296 0.33 15.83 0.82
C ALA A 296 -0.30 14.55 0.28
N LEU A 297 0.53 13.56 -0.05
CA LEU A 297 0.09 12.27 -0.58
C LEU A 297 0.43 11.13 0.37
N ALA A 298 -0.51 10.20 0.57
CA ALA A 298 -0.35 9.13 1.54
C ALA A 298 -0.79 7.75 1.04
N TRP A 299 -0.02 6.73 1.42
CA TRP A 299 -0.30 5.33 1.14
C TRP A 299 0.10 4.43 2.31
N LEU A 300 -0.53 3.26 2.36
CA LEU A 300 0.00 2.12 3.09
C LEU A 300 0.70 1.19 2.09
N ALA A 301 2.02 1.05 2.23
CA ALA A 301 2.77 0.09 1.45
C ALA A 301 2.38 -1.32 1.87
N THR A 302 2.35 -2.23 0.89
CA THR A 302 2.20 -3.65 1.19
C THR A 302 3.50 -4.19 1.80
N PRO A 303 3.45 -5.07 2.81
CA PRO A 303 4.65 -5.71 3.33
C PRO A 303 5.19 -6.81 2.42
N THR A 304 4.44 -7.18 1.37
CA THR A 304 4.73 -8.29 0.46
C THR A 304 5.16 -7.80 -0.93
N ASP A 305 6.16 -6.92 -0.95
CA ASP A 305 6.83 -6.45 -2.17
C ASP A 305 8.34 -6.69 -2.08
N ALA A 306 9.10 -6.31 -3.10
CA ALA A 306 10.56 -6.24 -3.03
C ALA A 306 11.01 -4.84 -2.57
N PHE A 307 11.88 -4.80 -1.55
CA PHE A 307 12.38 -3.55 -0.94
C PHE A 307 13.90 -3.52 -0.93
N VAL A 308 14.48 -2.36 -1.22
CA VAL A 308 15.87 -2.07 -0.83
C VAL A 308 15.90 -1.88 0.67
N VAL A 309 16.72 -2.68 1.36
CA VAL A 309 16.83 -2.66 2.81
C VAL A 309 18.21 -2.20 3.28
N PRO A 310 18.30 -1.54 4.44
CA PRO A 310 19.57 -1.13 5.02
C PRO A 310 20.54 -2.30 5.30
N PRO A 311 21.86 -2.07 5.28
CA PRO A 311 22.86 -3.11 5.54
C PRO A 311 22.68 -3.86 6.87
N GLU A 312 22.19 -3.18 7.92
CA GLU A 312 21.92 -3.76 9.23
C GLU A 312 20.81 -4.81 9.21
N VAL A 313 19.85 -4.71 8.29
CA VAL A 313 18.81 -5.72 8.06
C VAL A 313 19.44 -7.00 7.50
N VAL A 314 20.32 -6.86 6.50
CA VAL A 314 21.06 -7.97 5.90
C VAL A 314 21.97 -8.65 6.92
N ALA A 315 22.70 -7.85 7.72
CA ALA A 315 23.58 -8.35 8.75
C ALA A 315 22.80 -9.13 9.82
N GLU A 316 21.65 -8.63 10.26
CA GLU A 316 20.80 -9.32 11.23
C GLU A 316 20.22 -10.62 10.68
N SER A 317 19.73 -10.62 9.43
CA SER A 317 19.25 -11.84 8.78
C SER A 317 20.35 -12.91 8.69
N ARG A 318 21.57 -12.53 8.33
CA ARG A 318 22.74 -13.43 8.31
C ARG A 318 23.07 -13.97 9.70
N ARG A 319 23.04 -13.13 10.74
CA ARG A 319 23.21 -13.56 12.13
C ARG A 319 22.16 -14.58 12.53
N ARG A 320 20.86 -14.30 12.27
CA ARG A 320 19.77 -15.24 12.57
C ARG A 320 19.90 -16.55 11.81
N TRP A 321 20.32 -16.51 10.54
CA TRP A 321 20.59 -17.70 9.73
C TRP A 321 21.75 -18.54 10.31
N ALA A 322 22.83 -17.89 10.76
CA ALA A 322 23.96 -18.57 11.39
C ALA A 322 23.60 -19.12 12.78
N ALA A 323 22.83 -18.39 13.58
CA ALA A 323 22.43 -18.74 14.94
C ALA A 323 21.37 -19.85 15.02
N ARG A 324 20.85 -20.37 13.90
CA ARG A 324 19.91 -21.49 13.91
C ARG A 324 20.54 -22.70 14.61
N GLY A 325 19.91 -23.14 15.70
CA GLY A 325 20.36 -24.29 16.49
C GLY A 325 20.40 -25.59 15.69
N VAL A 326 21.21 -26.54 16.17
CA VAL A 326 21.42 -27.86 15.52
C VAL A 326 20.12 -28.62 15.24
N GLY A 327 19.11 -28.49 16.10
CA GLY A 327 17.79 -29.10 15.91
C GLY A 327 17.03 -28.53 14.70
N LEU A 328 17.01 -27.20 14.53
CA LEU A 328 16.35 -26.57 13.38
C LEU A 328 17.12 -26.88 12.08
N ARG A 329 18.46 -26.90 12.14
CA ARG A 329 19.30 -27.34 11.01
C ARG A 329 18.99 -28.80 10.62
N GLY A 330 18.81 -29.68 11.59
CA GLY A 330 18.46 -31.09 11.39
C GLY A 330 17.09 -31.29 10.75
N VAL A 331 16.09 -30.48 11.11
CA VAL A 331 14.75 -30.51 10.49
C VAL A 331 14.76 -29.89 9.09
N GLN A 332 15.51 -28.82 8.88
CA GLN A 332 15.57 -28.13 7.58
C GLN A 332 16.38 -28.92 6.55
N ALA A 333 17.48 -29.59 6.94
CA ALA A 333 18.36 -30.32 6.02
C ALA A 333 17.64 -31.29 5.06
N PRO A 334 16.77 -32.21 5.50
CA PRO A 334 16.04 -33.11 4.61
C PRO A 334 15.05 -32.36 3.71
N VAL A 335 14.36 -31.32 4.23
CA VAL A 335 13.44 -30.49 3.43
C VAL A 335 14.20 -29.71 2.35
N ARG A 336 15.37 -29.16 2.69
CA ARG A 336 16.26 -28.49 1.73
C ARG A 336 16.76 -29.47 0.67
N ALA A 337 17.17 -30.69 1.06
CA ALA A 337 17.60 -31.71 0.11
C ALA A 337 16.49 -32.12 -0.86
N LEU A 338 15.28 -32.39 -0.35
CA LEU A 338 14.09 -32.70 -1.16
C LEU A 338 13.70 -31.55 -2.08
N GLY A 339 13.82 -30.31 -1.60
CA GLY A 339 13.59 -29.09 -2.38
C GLY A 339 14.76 -28.68 -3.29
N ARG A 340 15.82 -29.49 -3.42
CA ARG A 340 17.05 -29.17 -4.17
C ARG A 340 17.65 -27.81 -3.79
N GLY A 341 17.62 -27.48 -2.50
CA GLY A 341 18.12 -26.23 -1.93
C GLY A 341 17.18 -25.03 -2.05
N ARG A 342 16.03 -25.17 -2.74
CA ARG A 342 15.06 -24.08 -2.99
C ARG A 342 14.10 -23.83 -1.83
N LEU A 343 14.03 -24.72 -0.86
CA LEU A 343 13.27 -24.53 0.38
C LEU A 343 14.21 -24.00 1.46
N PHE A 344 13.73 -23.11 2.33
CA PHE A 344 14.55 -22.43 3.34
C PHE A 344 15.88 -21.89 2.78
N ALA A 345 15.84 -21.18 1.66
CA ALA A 345 17.02 -20.50 1.13
C ALA A 345 17.37 -19.29 2.02
N PRO A 346 18.65 -18.92 2.19
CA PRO A 346 19.00 -17.71 2.92
C PRO A 346 18.46 -16.46 2.20
N ALA A 347 17.89 -15.51 2.94
CA ALA A 347 17.15 -14.35 2.38
C ALA A 347 17.99 -13.46 1.46
N TYR A 348 19.28 -13.28 1.77
CA TYR A 348 20.19 -12.37 1.07
C TYR A 348 21.38 -13.13 0.47
N ALA A 349 21.10 -14.28 -0.14
CA ALA A 349 22.12 -15.08 -0.82
C ALA A 349 22.78 -14.27 -1.95
N GLY A 350 24.12 -14.24 -1.99
CA GLY A 350 24.86 -13.60 -3.09
C GLY A 350 25.03 -12.08 -3.00
N VAL A 351 24.51 -11.42 -1.96
CA VAL A 351 24.80 -9.99 -1.71
C VAL A 351 26.26 -9.86 -1.25
N GLY A 352 27.12 -9.23 -2.05
CA GLY A 352 28.51 -8.93 -1.67
C GLY A 352 28.60 -7.97 -0.48
N GLU A 353 29.78 -7.82 0.11
CA GLU A 353 30.00 -6.72 1.07
C GLU A 353 29.76 -5.38 0.37
N GLY A 354 28.89 -4.54 0.94
CA GLY A 354 28.50 -3.25 0.37
C GLY A 354 27.47 -3.29 -0.78
N GLY A 355 27.00 -4.47 -1.21
CA GLY A 355 25.93 -4.57 -2.20
C GLY A 355 24.54 -4.26 -1.61
N PRO A 356 23.56 -3.75 -2.40
CA PRO A 356 22.24 -3.43 -1.89
C PRO A 356 21.50 -4.70 -1.46
N GLY A 357 21.00 -4.72 -0.22
CA GLY A 357 20.13 -5.77 0.27
C GLY A 357 18.74 -5.62 -0.37
N ILE A 358 18.25 -6.66 -1.03
CA ILE A 358 16.88 -6.69 -1.55
C ILE A 358 16.06 -7.70 -0.75
N ALA A 359 15.13 -7.22 0.07
CA ALA A 359 14.17 -8.08 0.73
C ALA A 359 13.10 -8.48 -0.28
N ASP A 360 13.21 -9.67 -0.86
CA ASP A 360 12.19 -10.20 -1.78
C ASP A 360 11.07 -10.88 -1.00
N VAL A 361 10.00 -10.13 -0.78
CA VAL A 361 8.82 -10.55 -0.03
C VAL A 361 7.58 -10.68 -0.92
N ILE A 362 7.77 -10.68 -2.25
CA ILE A 362 6.68 -10.77 -3.22
C ILE A 362 5.95 -12.11 -3.05
N VAL A 363 4.62 -12.06 -2.97
CA VAL A 363 3.76 -13.25 -2.87
C VAL A 363 3.17 -13.56 -4.25
N PRO A 364 3.63 -14.61 -4.95
CA PRO A 364 3.22 -14.91 -6.32
C PRO A 364 1.70 -15.00 -6.52
N GLN A 365 0.97 -15.43 -5.50
CA GLN A 365 -0.48 -15.62 -5.49
C GLN A 365 -1.27 -14.31 -5.57
N GLN A 366 -0.67 -13.15 -5.24
CA GLN A 366 -1.33 -11.85 -5.43
C GLN A 366 -1.45 -11.47 -6.91
N GLY A 367 -0.55 -12.00 -7.75
CA GLY A 367 -0.57 -11.85 -9.19
C GLY A 367 0.09 -10.55 -9.70
N PRO A 368 0.36 -10.49 -11.02
CA PRO A 368 1.10 -9.38 -11.61
C PRO A 368 0.33 -8.04 -11.56
N ASN A 369 -0.99 -8.04 -11.74
CA ASN A 369 -1.78 -6.81 -11.72
C ASN A 369 -1.75 -6.11 -10.36
N TYR A 370 -1.83 -6.88 -9.26
CA TYR A 370 -1.68 -6.33 -7.91
C TYR A 370 -0.28 -5.73 -7.72
N THR A 371 0.76 -6.46 -8.13
CA THR A 371 2.15 -6.03 -7.99
C THR A 371 2.41 -4.74 -8.76
N ILE A 372 1.93 -4.63 -10.00
CA ILE A 372 2.07 -3.41 -10.80
C ILE A 372 1.27 -2.24 -10.21
N ALA A 373 0.05 -2.47 -9.70
CA ALA A 373 -0.69 -1.42 -9.01
C ALA A 373 0.08 -0.88 -7.78
N LYS A 374 0.72 -1.77 -7.00
CA LYS A 374 1.58 -1.36 -5.88
C LYS A 374 2.86 -0.65 -6.33
N ARG A 375 3.45 -1.04 -7.47
CA ARG A 375 4.59 -0.34 -8.06
C ARG A 375 4.24 1.05 -8.54
N LEU A 376 3.08 1.24 -9.16
CA LEU A 376 2.59 2.56 -9.56
C LEU A 376 2.39 3.49 -8.35
N GLN A 377 1.81 2.99 -7.26
CA GLN A 377 1.69 3.75 -6.00
C GLN A 377 3.08 4.18 -5.50
N ARG A 378 4.01 3.22 -5.45
CA ARG A 378 5.39 3.42 -5.00
C ARG A 378 6.13 4.46 -5.84
N TRP A 379 6.04 4.35 -7.17
CA TRP A 379 6.63 5.31 -8.10
C TRP A 379 6.03 6.69 -7.96
N ARG A 380 4.70 6.80 -7.76
CA ARG A 380 4.06 8.09 -7.48
C ARG A 380 4.59 8.73 -6.19
N GLY A 381 4.85 7.93 -5.15
CA GLY A 381 5.50 8.40 -3.92
C GLY A 381 6.90 8.98 -4.18
N VAL A 382 7.74 8.26 -4.94
CA VAL A 382 9.10 8.74 -5.32
C VAL A 382 9.05 10.02 -6.14
N ALA A 383 8.19 10.06 -7.17
CA ALA A 383 8.05 11.22 -8.05
C ALA A 383 7.56 12.45 -7.28
N ALA A 384 6.58 12.28 -6.37
CA ALA A 384 6.06 13.36 -5.56
C ALA A 384 7.08 13.88 -4.53
N GLU A 385 7.77 13.00 -3.80
CA GLU A 385 8.81 13.46 -2.86
C GLU A 385 9.96 14.16 -3.62
N GLY A 386 10.32 13.65 -4.80
CA GLY A 386 11.32 14.26 -5.68
C GLY A 386 10.93 15.63 -6.24
N ALA A 387 9.63 15.92 -6.35
CA ALA A 387 9.09 17.23 -6.76
C ALA A 387 8.81 18.17 -5.57
N GLY A 388 9.15 17.75 -4.34
CA GLY A 388 9.05 18.56 -3.13
C GLY A 388 7.72 18.46 -2.38
N GLN A 389 6.84 17.54 -2.76
CA GLN A 389 5.58 17.29 -2.06
C GLN A 389 5.83 16.50 -0.77
N THR A 390 5.00 16.76 0.24
CA THR A 390 4.98 15.93 1.46
C THR A 390 4.38 14.56 1.16
N VAL A 391 5.10 13.49 1.50
CA VAL A 391 4.69 12.11 1.24
C VAL A 391 4.75 11.27 2.52
N SER A 392 3.64 10.61 2.85
CA SER A 392 3.56 9.58 3.90
C SER A 392 3.37 8.20 3.25
N PHE A 393 4.45 7.44 3.08
CA PHE A 393 4.41 6.13 2.43
C PHE A 393 4.98 5.03 3.34
N ASN A 394 4.14 4.52 4.24
CA ASN A 394 4.61 3.67 5.33
C ASN A 394 4.32 2.18 5.07
N VAL A 395 5.31 1.31 5.28
CA VAL A 395 5.12 -0.15 5.20
C VAL A 395 4.28 -0.62 6.38
N ALA A 396 3.06 -1.06 6.07
CA ALA A 396 2.16 -1.65 7.04
C ALA A 396 2.43 -3.16 7.16
N PRO A 397 2.41 -3.74 8.36
CA PRO A 397 2.68 -5.16 8.55
C PRO A 397 1.54 -6.03 8.00
N ALA A 398 1.83 -7.32 7.84
CA ALA A 398 0.80 -8.29 7.49
C ALA A 398 -0.26 -8.34 8.58
N THR A 399 -1.53 -8.30 8.19
CA THR A 399 -2.66 -8.20 9.13
C THR A 399 -3.73 -9.25 8.90
N TRP A 400 -4.43 -9.61 9.97
CA TRP A 400 -5.57 -10.52 9.96
C TRP A 400 -6.85 -9.88 9.41
N THR A 401 -6.78 -9.37 8.18
CA THR A 401 -7.93 -8.74 7.50
C THR A 401 -8.94 -9.78 7.02
N ARG A 402 -10.16 -9.31 6.74
CA ARG A 402 -11.21 -10.12 6.13
C ARG A 402 -10.81 -10.67 4.76
N SER A 403 -10.02 -9.92 3.97
CA SER A 403 -9.56 -10.37 2.65
C SER A 403 -8.56 -11.52 2.76
N VAL A 404 -7.67 -11.49 3.76
CA VAL A 404 -6.70 -12.57 4.04
C VAL A 404 -7.39 -13.81 4.59
N THR A 405 -8.27 -13.64 5.59
CA THR A 405 -8.94 -14.76 6.27
C THR A 405 -9.90 -15.54 5.37
N LYS A 406 -10.43 -14.91 4.31
CA LYS A 406 -11.26 -15.56 3.28
C LYS A 406 -10.48 -16.49 2.35
N ASN A 407 -9.18 -16.27 2.14
CA ASN A 407 -8.35 -17.17 1.35
C ASN A 407 -7.73 -18.25 2.26
N PRO A 408 -8.14 -19.53 2.14
CA PRO A 408 -7.72 -20.57 3.08
C PRO A 408 -6.21 -20.83 3.06
N VAL A 409 -5.54 -20.63 1.92
CA VAL A 409 -4.09 -20.82 1.79
C VAL A 409 -3.34 -19.70 2.50
N LEU A 410 -3.75 -18.44 2.28
CA LEU A 410 -3.15 -17.29 2.95
C LEU A 410 -3.41 -17.33 4.46
N GLY A 411 -4.64 -17.65 4.89
CA GLY A 411 -4.99 -17.79 6.29
C GLY A 411 -4.18 -18.88 7.01
N ALA A 412 -3.92 -20.02 6.35
CA ALA A 412 -3.06 -21.07 6.90
C ALA A 412 -1.58 -20.65 6.99
N ALA A 413 -1.07 -19.97 5.95
CA ALA A 413 0.30 -19.45 5.95
C ALA A 413 0.51 -18.42 7.08
N TYR A 414 -0.42 -17.49 7.26
CA TYR A 414 -0.38 -16.48 8.31
C TYR A 414 -0.51 -17.12 9.70
N GLY A 415 -1.32 -18.18 9.82
CA GLY A 415 -1.48 -18.92 11.07
C GLY A 415 -0.22 -19.67 11.52
N GLY A 416 0.68 -19.95 10.57
CA GLY A 416 1.99 -20.55 10.81
C GLY A 416 3.14 -19.55 10.97
N ALA A 417 2.95 -18.28 10.56
CA ALA A 417 4.01 -17.29 10.36
C ALA A 417 4.86 -17.02 11.61
N HIS A 418 4.25 -17.00 12.81
CA HIS A 418 4.98 -16.80 14.07
C HIS A 418 6.06 -17.87 14.34
N ARG A 419 5.86 -19.11 13.87
CA ARG A 419 6.88 -20.19 13.97
C ARG A 419 8.12 -19.89 13.13
N PHE A 420 7.99 -18.92 12.25
CA PHE A 420 8.98 -18.48 11.29
C PHE A 420 9.46 -17.05 11.61
N GLY A 421 9.24 -16.56 12.84
CA GLY A 421 9.69 -15.23 13.27
C GLY A 421 8.99 -14.08 12.52
N VAL A 422 7.82 -14.34 11.95
CA VAL A 422 6.99 -13.34 11.26
C VAL A 422 5.74 -13.08 12.09
N GLU A 423 5.55 -11.82 12.47
CA GLU A 423 4.39 -11.36 13.23
C GLU A 423 3.27 -10.92 12.26
N VAL A 424 2.06 -11.40 12.52
CA VAL A 424 0.86 -10.98 11.81
C VAL A 424 -0.04 -10.26 12.81
N PHE A 425 -0.29 -8.98 12.54
CA PHE A 425 -0.92 -8.07 13.48
C PHE A 425 -2.45 -8.09 13.37
N ALA A 426 -3.12 -7.62 14.42
CA ALA A 426 -4.54 -7.31 14.36
C ALA A 426 -4.76 -5.95 13.65
N PRO A 427 -5.77 -5.80 12.77
CA PRO A 427 -6.06 -4.52 12.11
C PRO A 427 -6.24 -3.34 13.08
N GLU A 428 -6.87 -3.57 14.23
CA GLU A 428 -7.07 -2.60 15.31
C GLU A 428 -5.76 -2.13 15.97
N THR A 429 -4.71 -2.96 15.97
CA THR A 429 -3.37 -2.56 16.41
C THR A 429 -2.71 -1.65 15.38
N VAL A 430 -2.83 -1.99 14.10
CA VAL A 430 -2.06 -1.36 13.03
C VAL A 430 -2.67 -0.03 12.59
N ARG A 431 -3.99 0.09 12.56
CA ARG A 431 -4.67 1.33 12.17
C ARG A 431 -4.19 2.57 12.95
N PRO A 432 -4.17 2.59 14.29
CA PRO A 432 -3.66 3.75 15.04
C PRO A 432 -2.16 3.98 14.83
N LEU A 433 -1.36 2.92 14.65
CA LEU A 433 0.07 3.06 14.37
C LEU A 433 0.34 3.68 13.00
N MET A 434 -0.38 3.25 11.95
CA MET A 434 -0.24 3.83 10.61
C MET A 434 -0.81 5.24 10.52
N ALA A 435 -1.89 5.52 11.26
CA ALA A 435 -2.41 6.88 11.40
C ALA A 435 -1.41 7.78 12.15
N ALA A 436 -0.71 7.25 13.15
CA ALA A 436 0.34 7.99 13.86
C ALA A 436 1.49 8.38 12.91
N LEU A 437 1.95 7.45 12.05
CA LEU A 437 2.95 7.80 11.04
C LEU A 437 2.44 8.86 10.06
N LEU A 438 1.19 8.74 9.59
CA LEU A 438 0.58 9.75 8.72
C LEU A 438 0.58 11.13 9.37
N VAL A 439 0.07 11.28 10.60
CA VAL A 439 0.00 12.61 11.24
C VAL A 439 1.40 13.18 11.47
N ARG A 440 2.35 12.34 11.86
CA ARG A 440 3.74 12.73 12.06
C ARG A 440 4.37 13.23 10.75
N ASP A 441 4.19 12.49 9.67
CA ASP A 441 4.77 12.82 8.37
C ASP A 441 4.22 14.12 7.78
N LEU A 442 3.01 14.54 8.18
CA LEU A 442 2.37 15.78 7.72
C LEU A 442 2.83 17.05 8.46
N VAL A 443 3.36 16.90 9.67
CA VAL A 443 3.75 18.04 10.52
C VAL A 443 5.26 18.24 10.63
N ARG A 444 6.04 17.20 10.32
CA ARG A 444 7.50 17.32 10.25
C ARG A 444 7.96 18.02 8.97
N GLU A 445 9.17 18.57 9.02
CA GLU A 445 9.88 18.95 7.80
C GLU A 445 10.13 17.70 6.93
N SER A 446 9.91 17.83 5.61
CA SER A 446 10.11 16.72 4.67
C SER A 446 11.57 16.27 4.72
N PRO A 447 11.83 14.97 4.94
CA PRO A 447 13.20 14.49 5.11
C PRO A 447 13.99 14.58 3.80
N GLN A 448 15.24 15.07 3.88
CA GLN A 448 16.17 14.94 2.76
C GLN A 448 16.78 13.54 2.75
N ARG A 449 16.33 12.72 1.81
CA ARG A 449 16.80 11.34 1.65
C ARG A 449 18.06 11.28 0.81
N ALA A 450 19.00 10.43 1.20
CA ALA A 450 20.17 10.15 0.36
C ALA A 450 19.75 9.33 -0.88
N HIS A 451 18.76 8.45 -0.72
CA HIS A 451 18.23 7.61 -1.78
C HIS A 451 16.69 7.52 -1.73
N PRO A 452 15.95 7.63 -2.85
CA PRO A 452 14.48 7.60 -2.84
C PRO A 452 13.87 6.31 -2.28
N GLU A 453 14.59 5.20 -2.36
CA GLU A 453 14.18 3.92 -1.75
C GLU A 453 14.05 3.97 -0.22
N GLU A 454 14.70 4.93 0.45
CA GLU A 454 14.58 5.13 1.90
C GLU A 454 13.16 5.51 2.32
N LEU A 455 12.36 6.10 1.41
CA LEU A 455 10.95 6.39 1.63
C LEU A 455 10.15 5.17 2.10
N PHE A 456 10.59 3.96 1.73
CA PHE A 456 9.88 2.72 2.03
C PHE A 456 10.53 1.89 3.13
N SER A 457 11.77 2.17 3.49
CA SER A 457 12.48 1.45 4.55
C SER A 457 12.55 2.21 5.87
N GLU A 458 12.55 3.55 5.83
CA GLU A 458 12.32 4.36 7.03
C GLU A 458 10.94 4.05 7.61
N ALA A 459 10.87 3.97 8.94
CA ALA A 459 9.65 3.68 9.69
C ALA A 459 8.90 2.42 9.22
N ALA A 460 9.59 1.43 8.64
CA ALA A 460 8.93 0.24 8.16
C ALA A 460 8.49 -0.69 9.31
N ALA A 461 7.20 -1.08 9.29
CA ALA A 461 6.67 -2.15 10.11
C ALA A 461 6.46 -3.40 9.23
N HIS A 462 7.54 -4.15 9.00
CA HIS A 462 7.54 -5.26 8.03
C HIS A 462 7.17 -6.63 8.63
N GLY A 463 6.72 -6.68 9.89
CA GLY A 463 6.28 -7.92 10.54
C GLY A 463 7.39 -8.98 10.69
N GLY A 464 8.67 -8.59 10.67
CA GLY A 464 9.80 -9.52 10.69
C GLY A 464 10.26 -10.07 9.33
N LEU A 465 9.49 -9.85 8.26
CA LEU A 465 9.74 -10.42 6.93
C LEU A 465 11.13 -10.09 6.36
N TRP A 466 11.71 -8.95 6.72
CA TRP A 466 13.03 -8.55 6.23
C TRP A 466 14.20 -9.10 7.05
N ARG A 467 13.99 -9.33 8.36
CA ARG A 467 15.05 -9.69 9.31
C ARG A 467 15.16 -11.18 9.57
N VAL A 468 14.20 -12.00 9.14
CA VAL A 468 14.29 -13.47 9.23
C VAL A 468 15.49 -14.02 8.45
N GLY A 469 16.04 -15.15 8.90
CA GLY A 469 17.26 -15.72 8.32
C GLY A 469 17.09 -16.39 6.95
N TYR A 470 15.87 -16.63 6.50
CA TYR A 470 15.57 -17.28 5.22
C TYR A 470 14.60 -16.44 4.41
N GLU A 471 14.62 -16.67 3.11
CA GLU A 471 13.73 -16.04 2.15
C GLU A 471 12.28 -16.48 2.42
N PRO A 472 11.36 -15.56 2.81
CA PRO A 472 10.02 -15.93 3.26
C PRO A 472 9.26 -16.82 2.27
N LYS A 473 9.32 -16.54 0.96
CA LYS A 473 8.63 -17.35 -0.07
C LYS A 473 9.11 -18.81 -0.13
N THR A 474 10.32 -19.11 0.33
CA THR A 474 10.88 -20.48 0.37
C THR A 474 10.50 -21.26 1.63
N ALA A 475 9.91 -20.59 2.63
CA ALA A 475 9.45 -21.18 3.89
C ALA A 475 7.92 -21.18 4.02
N LEU A 476 7.23 -20.17 3.47
CA LEU A 476 5.78 -20.01 3.58
C LEU A 476 4.98 -21.17 2.95
N GLY A 477 5.48 -21.77 1.87
CA GLY A 477 4.86 -22.98 1.29
C GLY A 477 4.92 -24.20 2.22
N VAL A 478 5.99 -24.32 3.03
CA VAL A 478 6.13 -25.35 4.07
C VAL A 478 5.24 -25.01 5.28
N ALA A 479 5.15 -23.73 5.63
CA ALA A 479 4.26 -23.23 6.68
C ALA A 479 2.78 -23.51 6.40
N ALA A 480 2.35 -23.33 5.14
CA ALA A 480 0.97 -23.61 4.71
C ALA A 480 0.61 -25.09 4.90
N VAL A 481 1.53 -26.02 4.58
CA VAL A 481 1.33 -27.46 4.79
C VAL A 481 1.33 -27.82 6.28
N ALA A 482 2.24 -27.22 7.07
CA ALA A 482 2.32 -27.44 8.51
C ALA A 482 1.15 -26.84 9.31
N GLY A 483 0.46 -25.82 8.75
CA GLY A 483 -0.67 -25.12 9.37
C GLY A 483 -2.04 -25.79 9.16
N LEU A 484 -2.17 -26.70 8.19
CA LEU A 484 -3.41 -27.42 7.86
C LEU A 484 -4.09 -28.13 9.07
N PRO A 485 -3.36 -28.78 9.99
CA PRO A 485 -3.99 -29.43 11.14
C PRO A 485 -4.62 -28.45 12.14
N GLY A 486 -4.09 -27.22 12.23
CA GLY A 486 -4.58 -26.18 13.14
C GLY A 486 -5.82 -25.45 12.61
N SER A 487 -5.90 -25.22 11.30
CA SER A 487 -7.05 -24.59 10.65
C SER A 487 -8.28 -25.51 10.63
N LEU A 488 -8.09 -26.82 10.44
CA LEU A 488 -9.14 -27.84 10.55
C LEU A 488 -9.72 -27.93 11.96
N ARG A 489 -8.90 -27.83 13.01
CA ARG A 489 -9.37 -27.83 14.41
C ARG A 489 -10.15 -26.57 14.79
N ARG A 490 -9.85 -25.41 14.19
CA ARG A 490 -10.61 -24.16 14.41
C ARG A 490 -11.98 -24.18 13.74
N ARG A 491 -12.09 -24.79 12.55
CA ARG A 491 -13.37 -24.98 11.84
C ARG A 491 -14.32 -25.99 12.49
N LEU A 492 -13.82 -26.87 13.34
CA LEU A 492 -14.64 -27.84 14.08
C LEU A 492 -15.10 -27.30 15.45
N ARG A 493 -14.70 -26.08 15.82
CA ARG A 493 -14.98 -25.45 17.14
C ARG A 493 -15.71 -24.11 17.07
N GLY A 494 -15.99 -23.60 15.87
CA GLY A 494 -16.84 -22.45 15.62
C GLY A 494 -17.84 -22.82 14.55
#